data_AF-A0A7G6T576-F1
#
_entry.id   AF-A0A7G6T576-F1
#
_cell.length_a   1.000
_cell.length_b   1.000
_cell.length_c   1.000
_cell.angle_alpha   90.00
_cell.angle_beta   90.00
_cell.angle_gamma   90.00
#
_symmetry.space_group_name_H-M   'P 1'
#
loop_
_entity.id
_entity.type
_entity.pdbx_description
1 polymer ?
#
loop_
_entity_poly.entity_id
_entity_poly.type
_entity_poly.pdbx_seq_one_letter_code
_entity_poly.pdbx_strand_id
1 'polypeptide(L)'
;MFANGCSMCYGTDLFDDPNTGFCFDNEARWRAAWPGQLGRLLGYTSVVNDGFPGSSNDRILRSTIRWLVEDVPALKAAGAELLVVIGWSSPMRREFHISGEWRQLIPYHDYTDAPAAMINRAYREIAWSDEESAIRFATQVLTLKWALERASIPYLFFNALESLADIDEHSGGSLQPYMSQILDRHFLAPGKMGSPSAYKPPRR
;
A
#
# COMPACT_ATOMS: atom_id res chain seq x y z
N MET A 1 9.07 13.72 3.27
CA MET A 1 8.76 12.32 2.89
C MET A 1 7.36 11.97 3.37
N PHE A 2 6.59 11.24 2.57
CA PHE A 2 5.31 10.66 2.96
C PHE A 2 5.44 9.14 2.93
N ALA A 3 4.96 8.46 3.96
CA ALA A 3 4.96 7.01 4.05
C ALA A 3 3.57 6.50 4.40
N ASN A 4 3.17 5.37 3.80
CA ASN A 4 1.88 4.73 4.07
C ASN A 4 2.02 3.21 4.12
N GLY A 5 1.09 2.55 4.81
CA GLY A 5 1.10 1.10 4.95
C GLY A 5 0.21 0.60 6.09
N CYS A 6 0.52 -0.62 6.55
CA CYS A 6 -0.16 -1.27 7.65
C CYS A 6 0.54 -1.05 9.01
N SER A 7 0.35 -1.97 9.95
CA SER A 7 0.96 -1.95 11.29
C SER A 7 2.48 -1.83 11.25
N MET A 8 3.14 -2.45 10.26
CA MET A 8 4.59 -2.36 10.07
C MET A 8 5.06 -0.95 9.70
N CYS A 9 4.26 -0.20 8.93
CA CYS A 9 4.54 1.21 8.62
C CYS A 9 4.20 2.11 9.80
N TYR A 10 3.08 1.82 10.46
CA TYR A 10 2.65 2.53 11.68
C TYR A 10 3.67 2.42 12.82
N GLY A 11 4.37 1.28 12.92
CA GLY A 11 5.26 0.97 14.05
C GLY A 11 4.50 0.37 15.24
N THR A 12 3.52 -0.51 14.97
CA THR A 12 2.89 -1.33 16.02
C THR A 12 3.98 -2.18 16.70
N ASP A 13 3.83 -2.48 17.98
CA ASP A 13 4.77 -3.27 18.78
C ASP A 13 6.12 -2.59 19.09
N LEU A 14 6.36 -1.36 18.63
CA LEU A 14 7.58 -0.61 18.99
C LEU A 14 7.47 0.12 20.33
N PHE A 15 6.29 0.70 20.60
CA PHE A 15 6.02 1.53 21.78
C PHE A 15 4.55 1.44 22.18
N ASP A 16 4.05 0.26 22.52
CA ASP A 16 2.63 0.15 22.85
C ASP A 16 2.33 0.64 24.26
N ASP A 17 1.19 1.34 24.41
CA ASP A 17 0.64 1.61 25.72
C ASP A 17 0.27 0.27 26.38
N PRO A 18 0.76 -0.02 27.60
CA PRO A 18 0.56 -1.32 28.23
C PRO A 18 -0.90 -1.62 28.58
N ASN A 19 -1.79 -0.61 28.55
CA ASN A 19 -3.21 -0.75 28.90
C ASN A 19 -4.10 -0.83 27.66
N THR A 20 -3.79 -0.10 26.58
CA THR A 20 -4.62 -0.07 25.37
C THR A 20 -4.08 -0.93 24.24
N GLY A 21 -2.81 -1.34 24.30
CA GLY A 21 -2.13 -2.02 23.19
C GLY A 21 -1.91 -1.14 21.96
N PHE A 22 -2.18 0.16 22.06
CA PHE A 22 -1.94 1.14 21.00
C PHE A 22 -1.01 2.22 21.51
N CYS A 23 0.09 2.45 20.80
CA CYS A 23 0.89 3.64 21.02
C CYS A 23 0.06 4.90 20.72
N PHE A 24 -0.15 5.78 21.69
CA PHE A 24 -0.72 7.12 21.43
C PHE A 24 0.36 8.18 21.22
N ASP A 25 1.62 7.88 21.56
CA ASP A 25 2.75 8.78 21.34
C ASP A 25 3.20 8.72 19.88
N ASN A 26 2.58 9.58 19.06
CA ASN A 26 2.99 9.82 17.68
C ASN A 26 4.47 10.20 17.60
N GLU A 27 5.01 11.00 18.52
CA GLU A 27 6.39 11.48 18.45
C GLU A 27 7.39 10.34 18.70
N ALA A 28 7.16 9.49 19.70
CA ALA A 28 7.99 8.30 19.94
C ALA A 28 7.98 7.36 18.73
N ARG A 29 6.82 7.10 18.13
CA ARG A 29 6.76 6.29 16.90
C ARG A 29 7.45 6.92 15.73
N TRP A 30 7.31 8.23 15.54
CA TRP A 30 8.01 8.92 14.47
C TRP A 30 9.53 8.90 14.70
N ARG A 31 9.98 8.77 15.96
CA ARG A 31 11.38 8.53 16.24
C ARG A 31 11.79 7.08 15.98
N ALA A 32 10.93 6.09 16.23
CA ALA A 32 11.31 4.68 16.21
C ALA A 32 10.99 3.94 14.91
N ALA A 33 9.80 4.15 14.34
CA ALA A 33 9.30 3.46 13.18
C ALA A 33 10.15 3.76 11.94
N TRP A 34 10.21 2.80 11.02
CA TRP A 34 11.07 2.89 9.85
C TRP A 34 10.84 4.15 9.00
N PRO A 35 9.63 4.73 8.84
CA PRO A 35 9.49 5.96 8.06
C PRO A 35 10.29 7.12 8.65
N GLY A 36 10.25 7.27 9.97
CA GLY A 36 11.00 8.33 10.64
C GLY A 36 12.51 8.09 10.59
N GLN A 37 12.94 6.84 10.77
CA GLN A 37 14.35 6.45 10.63
C GLN A 37 14.87 6.70 9.21
N LEU A 38 14.11 6.28 8.20
CA LEU A 38 14.45 6.45 6.78
C LEU A 38 14.49 7.93 6.40
N GLY A 39 13.50 8.71 6.84
CA GLY A 39 13.46 10.15 6.59
C GLY A 39 14.70 10.87 7.14
N ARG A 40 15.14 10.53 8.37
CA ARG A 40 16.37 11.07 8.93
C ARG A 40 17.62 10.62 8.17
N LEU A 41 17.69 9.33 7.82
CA LEU A 41 18.82 8.79 7.05
C LEU A 41 18.98 9.48 5.70
N LEU A 42 17.87 9.84 5.06
CA LEU A 42 17.84 10.53 3.77
C LEU A 42 17.85 12.06 3.87
N GLY A 43 17.89 12.62 5.09
CA GLY A 43 17.95 14.07 5.31
C GLY A 43 16.65 14.84 5.09
N TYR A 44 15.48 14.18 5.11
CA TYR A 44 14.19 14.87 5.05
C TYR A 44 13.89 15.61 6.35
N THR A 45 13.51 16.88 6.24
CA THR A 45 13.15 17.75 7.37
C THR A 45 11.73 17.51 7.90
N SER A 46 10.89 16.84 7.13
CA SER A 46 9.52 16.46 7.52
C SER A 46 9.16 15.09 6.99
N VAL A 47 8.56 14.27 7.86
CA VAL A 47 8.08 12.92 7.55
C VAL A 47 6.62 12.82 7.99
N VAL A 48 5.75 12.43 7.06
CA VAL A 48 4.36 12.06 7.36
C VAL A 48 4.28 10.54 7.33
N ASN A 49 3.90 9.92 8.45
CA ASN A 49 3.60 8.49 8.53
C ASN A 49 2.07 8.30 8.59
N ASP A 50 1.45 7.96 7.47
CA ASP A 50 0.02 7.63 7.35
C ASP A 50 -0.25 6.12 7.46
N GLY A 51 0.69 5.35 8.00
CA GLY A 51 0.47 3.94 8.31
C GLY A 51 -0.71 3.75 9.26
N PHE A 52 -1.41 2.62 9.16
CA PHE A 52 -2.51 2.30 10.08
C PHE A 52 -2.57 0.81 10.39
N PRO A 53 -2.67 0.38 11.66
CA PRO A 53 -2.73 -1.03 12.03
C PRO A 53 -3.88 -1.75 11.32
N GLY A 54 -3.60 -2.93 10.78
CA GLY A 54 -4.63 -3.70 10.06
C GLY A 54 -5.22 -2.95 8.86
N SER A 55 -4.44 -2.09 8.17
CA SER A 55 -4.90 -1.50 6.92
C SER A 55 -4.83 -2.49 5.75
N SER A 56 -5.76 -2.31 4.81
CA SER A 56 -5.75 -2.95 3.49
C SER A 56 -5.01 -2.09 2.46
N ASN A 57 -4.72 -2.70 1.31
CA ASN A 57 -4.19 -1.98 0.16
C ASN A 57 -5.20 -0.98 -0.44
N ASP A 58 -6.50 -1.20 -0.22
CA ASP A 58 -7.54 -0.23 -0.56
C ASP A 58 -7.42 1.07 0.24
N ARG A 59 -7.22 0.97 1.56
CA ARG A 59 -7.01 2.14 2.42
C ARG A 59 -5.77 2.89 1.96
N ILE A 60 -4.67 2.17 1.79
CA ILE A 60 -3.36 2.73 1.39
C ILE A 60 -3.51 3.51 0.08
N LEU A 61 -4.15 2.91 -0.93
CA LEU A 61 -4.40 3.60 -2.20
C LEU A 61 -5.28 4.84 -1.99
N ARG A 62 -6.43 4.68 -1.33
CA ARG A 62 -7.42 5.75 -1.14
C ARG A 62 -6.85 6.94 -0.37
N SER A 63 -6.16 6.72 0.75
CA SER A 63 -5.60 7.81 1.55
C SER A 63 -4.37 8.43 0.90
N THR A 64 -3.56 7.66 0.17
CA THR A 64 -2.44 8.24 -0.60
C THR A 64 -2.94 9.09 -1.77
N ILE A 65 -3.97 8.66 -2.50
CA ILE A 65 -4.60 9.47 -3.55
C ILE A 65 -5.21 10.74 -2.96
N ARG A 66 -5.85 10.66 -1.78
CA ARG A 66 -6.36 11.84 -1.09
C ARG A 66 -5.24 12.83 -0.77
N TRP A 67 -4.15 12.38 -0.15
CA TRP A 67 -2.98 13.20 0.15
C TRP A 67 -2.37 13.84 -1.12
N LEU A 68 -2.30 13.07 -2.21
CA LEU A 68 -1.84 13.56 -3.51
C LEU A 68 -2.70 14.71 -4.07
N VAL A 69 -4.00 14.71 -3.79
CA VAL A 69 -4.93 15.73 -4.27
C VAL A 69 -4.96 16.93 -3.34
N GLU A 70 -4.98 16.69 -2.03
CA GLU A 70 -5.24 17.72 -1.01
C GLU A 70 -3.95 18.45 -0.59
N ASP A 71 -2.83 17.75 -0.41
CA ASP A 71 -1.62 18.31 0.23
C ASP A 71 -0.51 18.64 -0.76
N VAL A 72 -0.30 17.78 -1.76
CA VAL A 72 0.82 17.91 -2.71
C VAL A 72 0.84 19.24 -3.47
N PRO A 73 -0.28 19.83 -3.93
CA PRO A 73 -0.25 21.13 -4.61
C PRO A 73 0.39 22.23 -3.75
N ALA A 74 0.00 22.31 -2.48
CA ALA A 74 0.55 23.31 -1.55
C ALA A 74 2.02 23.03 -1.23
N LEU A 75 2.38 21.77 -0.98
CA LEU A 75 3.77 21.38 -0.72
C LEU A 75 4.70 21.74 -1.88
N LYS A 76 4.26 21.48 -3.12
CA LYS A 76 5.03 21.85 -4.32
C LYS A 76 5.12 23.35 -4.54
N ALA A 77 4.04 24.09 -4.29
CA ALA A 77 4.06 25.55 -4.35
C ALA A 77 5.07 26.15 -3.35
N ALA A 78 5.28 25.49 -2.22
CA ALA A 78 6.30 25.84 -1.23
C ALA A 78 7.72 25.33 -1.59
N GLY A 79 7.91 24.70 -2.75
CA GLY A 79 9.21 24.20 -3.19
C GLY A 79 9.66 22.90 -2.50
N ALA A 80 8.75 22.15 -1.89
CA ALA A 80 9.10 20.91 -1.21
C ALA A 80 9.55 19.81 -2.18
N GLU A 81 10.69 19.20 -1.89
CA GLU A 81 11.10 17.94 -2.52
C GLU A 81 10.39 16.77 -1.82
N LEU A 82 9.70 15.94 -2.61
CA LEU A 82 8.84 14.87 -2.11
C LEU A 82 9.44 13.50 -2.41
N LEU A 83 9.16 12.55 -1.52
CA LEU A 83 9.37 11.13 -1.72
C LEU A 83 8.20 10.42 -1.06
N VAL A 84 7.61 9.47 -1.79
CA VAL A 84 6.51 8.63 -1.32
C VAL A 84 7.00 7.20 -1.13
N VAL A 85 6.82 6.64 0.07
CA VAL A 85 7.23 5.27 0.37
C VAL A 85 6.00 4.46 0.80
N ILE A 86 5.68 3.40 0.07
CA ILE A 86 4.50 2.57 0.32
C ILE A 86 4.94 1.17 0.71
N GLY A 87 4.62 0.80 1.95
CA GLY A 87 4.68 -0.58 2.43
C GLY A 87 3.33 -1.25 2.23
N TRP A 88 3.17 -1.97 1.12
CA TRP A 88 1.93 -2.68 0.81
C TRP A 88 1.65 -3.77 1.84
N SER A 89 0.37 -3.90 2.19
CA SER A 89 -0.19 -4.91 3.08
C SER A 89 -0.57 -6.16 2.28
N SER A 90 -1.17 -7.14 2.96
CA SER A 90 -1.68 -8.36 2.32
C SER A 90 -2.78 -8.03 1.30
N PRO A 91 -2.69 -8.53 0.04
CA PRO A 91 -3.74 -8.39 -0.97
C PRO A 91 -5.11 -8.90 -0.53
N MET A 92 -5.14 -9.88 0.37
CA MET A 92 -6.39 -10.48 0.88
C MET A 92 -7.22 -9.53 1.73
N ARG A 93 -6.60 -8.48 2.28
CA ARG A 93 -7.32 -7.45 3.06
C ARG A 93 -8.09 -6.54 2.10
N ARG A 94 -9.40 -6.44 2.31
CA ARG A 94 -10.31 -5.63 1.48
C ARG A 94 -10.99 -4.56 2.33
N GLU A 95 -11.19 -3.36 1.80
CA GLU A 95 -12.07 -2.37 2.45
C GLU A 95 -13.49 -2.39 1.88
N PHE A 96 -14.46 -2.30 2.78
CA PHE A 96 -15.86 -2.08 2.47
C PHE A 96 -16.38 -0.87 3.25
N HIS A 97 -17.29 -0.11 2.66
CA HIS A 97 -17.97 0.97 3.36
C HIS A 97 -19.23 0.40 4.04
N ILE A 98 -19.16 0.18 5.34
CA ILE A 98 -20.19 -0.52 6.13
C ILE A 98 -20.69 0.43 7.21
N SER A 99 -21.99 0.68 7.20
CA SER A 99 -22.67 1.51 8.21
C SER A 99 -22.05 2.90 8.38
N GLY A 100 -21.64 3.53 7.28
CA GLY A 100 -21.09 4.89 7.27
C GLY A 100 -19.58 4.99 7.45
N GLU A 101 -18.88 3.88 7.62
CA GLU A 101 -17.44 3.86 7.89
C GLU A 101 -16.70 2.88 6.97
N TRP A 102 -15.45 3.18 6.66
CA TRP A 102 -14.56 2.22 5.99
C TRP A 102 -14.12 1.14 6.97
N ARG A 103 -14.34 -0.13 6.61
CA ARG A 103 -13.94 -1.29 7.41
C ARG A 103 -13.10 -2.26 6.59
N GLN A 104 -11.96 -2.65 7.15
CA GLN A 104 -11.11 -3.67 6.58
C GLN A 104 -11.59 -5.06 6.96
N LEU A 105 -11.88 -5.90 5.97
CA LEU A 105 -12.26 -7.30 6.13
C LEU A 105 -11.19 -8.23 5.56
N ILE A 106 -11.05 -9.41 6.17
CA ILE A 106 -10.23 -10.53 5.70
C ILE A 106 -11.20 -11.70 5.50
N PRO A 107 -11.26 -12.32 4.31
CA PRO A 107 -12.23 -13.36 3.99
C PRO A 107 -12.30 -14.46 5.04
N TYR A 108 -11.14 -14.89 5.56
CA TYR A 108 -11.04 -16.01 6.50
C TYR A 108 -11.22 -15.64 7.97
N HIS A 109 -11.56 -14.38 8.28
CA HIS A 109 -11.81 -13.95 9.66
C HIS A 109 -13.31 -13.88 9.95
N ASP A 110 -13.69 -14.27 11.15
CA ASP A 110 -15.03 -14.02 11.66
C ASP A 110 -15.11 -12.64 12.32
N TYR A 111 -16.25 -11.98 12.12
CA TYR A 111 -16.51 -10.64 12.65
C TYR A 111 -17.69 -10.70 13.61
N THR A 112 -17.57 -10.02 14.76
CA THR A 112 -18.63 -10.02 15.78
C THR A 112 -19.74 -9.02 15.47
N ASP A 113 -19.47 -7.97 14.69
CA ASP A 113 -20.50 -7.03 14.28
C ASP A 113 -21.31 -7.58 13.10
N ALA A 114 -22.64 -7.60 13.25
CA ALA A 114 -23.53 -8.25 12.28
C ALA A 114 -23.40 -7.69 10.84
N PRO A 115 -23.26 -6.38 10.61
CA PRO A 115 -23.05 -5.85 9.26
C PRO A 115 -21.74 -6.33 8.61
N ALA A 116 -20.61 -6.26 9.30
CA ALA A 116 -19.35 -6.77 8.75
C ALA A 116 -19.38 -8.29 8.58
N ALA A 117 -19.97 -9.04 9.51
CA ALA A 117 -20.10 -10.49 9.40
C ALA A 117 -20.89 -10.89 8.14
N MET A 118 -22.00 -10.20 7.87
CA MET A 118 -22.83 -10.43 6.69
C MET A 118 -22.07 -10.11 5.39
N ILE A 119 -21.42 -8.93 5.32
CA ILE A 119 -20.64 -8.54 4.14
C ILE A 119 -19.43 -9.46 3.94
N ASN A 120 -18.72 -9.81 5.01
CA ASN A 120 -17.56 -10.70 4.91
C ASN A 120 -17.98 -12.09 4.43
N ARG A 121 -19.11 -12.62 4.93
CA ARG A 121 -19.64 -13.90 4.47
C ARG A 121 -19.96 -13.87 2.98
N ALA A 122 -20.69 -12.84 2.54
CA ALA A 122 -21.01 -12.67 1.11
C ALA A 122 -19.75 -12.51 0.26
N TYR A 123 -18.77 -11.73 0.73
CA TYR A 123 -17.49 -11.57 0.04
C TYR A 123 -16.77 -12.92 -0.09
N ARG A 124 -16.55 -13.61 1.04
CA ARG A 124 -15.87 -14.91 1.09
C ARG A 124 -16.53 -15.97 0.21
N GLU A 125 -17.86 -16.07 0.23
CA GLU A 125 -18.58 -17.18 -0.41
C GLU A 125 -18.90 -16.95 -1.89
N ILE A 126 -18.95 -15.69 -2.34
CA ILE A 126 -19.45 -15.34 -3.68
C ILE A 126 -18.40 -14.63 -4.53
N ALA A 127 -17.67 -13.68 -3.96
CA ALA A 127 -16.92 -12.69 -4.72
C ALA A 127 -15.39 -12.77 -4.54
N TRP A 128 -14.93 -13.42 -3.47
CA TRP A 128 -13.51 -13.56 -3.19
C TRP A 128 -12.91 -14.71 -4.00
N SER A 129 -11.79 -14.44 -4.64
CA SER A 129 -10.86 -15.44 -5.14
C SER A 129 -9.44 -14.91 -5.08
N ASP A 130 -8.49 -15.83 -5.06
CA ASP A 130 -7.06 -15.58 -5.23
C ASP A 130 -6.76 -14.74 -6.49
N GLU A 131 -7.41 -15.06 -7.60
CA GLU A 131 -7.33 -14.32 -8.86
C GLU A 131 -7.84 -12.87 -8.73
N GLU A 132 -9.01 -12.64 -8.11
CA GLU A 132 -9.53 -11.29 -7.85
C GLU A 132 -8.55 -10.48 -7.00
N SER A 133 -8.05 -11.10 -5.92
CA SER A 133 -7.14 -10.50 -4.96
C SER A 133 -5.84 -10.03 -5.65
N ALA A 134 -5.25 -10.88 -6.48
CA ALA A 134 -4.02 -10.57 -7.21
C ALA A 134 -4.22 -9.48 -8.28
N ILE A 135 -5.28 -9.58 -9.11
CA ILE A 135 -5.58 -8.58 -10.14
C ILE A 135 -5.85 -7.21 -9.50
N ARG A 136 -6.60 -7.18 -8.39
CA ARG A 136 -6.87 -5.96 -7.65
C ARG A 136 -5.59 -5.35 -7.12
N PHE A 137 -4.70 -6.16 -6.54
CA PHE A 137 -3.43 -5.66 -6.02
C PHE A 137 -2.56 -5.04 -7.13
N ALA A 138 -2.41 -5.72 -8.27
CA ALA A 138 -1.71 -5.15 -9.42
C ALA A 138 -2.34 -3.82 -9.86
N THR A 139 -3.66 -3.75 -9.91
CA THR A 139 -4.39 -2.54 -10.27
C THR A 139 -4.10 -1.39 -9.30
N GLN A 140 -4.06 -1.67 -8.00
CA GLN A 140 -3.74 -0.68 -6.97
C GLN A 140 -2.30 -0.15 -7.11
N VAL A 141 -1.33 -1.05 -7.32
CA VAL A 141 0.08 -0.71 -7.54
C VAL A 141 0.24 0.17 -8.79
N LEU A 142 -0.34 -0.25 -9.92
CA LEU A 142 -0.25 0.47 -11.18
C LEU A 142 -0.93 1.85 -11.11
N THR A 143 -2.09 1.93 -10.46
CA THR A 143 -2.82 3.18 -10.28
C THR A 143 -2.00 4.17 -9.48
N LEU A 144 -1.44 3.75 -8.34
CA LEU A 144 -0.66 4.65 -7.50
C LEU A 144 0.65 5.06 -8.16
N LYS A 145 1.34 4.12 -8.81
CA LYS A 145 2.53 4.38 -9.62
C LYS A 145 2.25 5.48 -10.65
N TRP A 146 1.19 5.32 -11.44
CA TRP A 146 0.86 6.27 -12.50
C TRP A 146 0.51 7.66 -11.94
N ALA A 147 -0.23 7.72 -10.83
CA ALA A 147 -0.53 8.98 -10.15
C ALA A 147 0.74 9.71 -9.68
N LEU A 148 1.69 8.98 -9.09
CA LEU A 148 2.97 9.53 -8.61
C LEU A 148 3.88 9.98 -9.76
N GLU A 149 3.97 9.20 -10.83
CA GLU A 149 4.74 9.56 -12.03
C GLU A 149 4.18 10.80 -12.73
N ARG A 150 2.86 10.89 -12.86
CA ARG A 150 2.19 12.07 -13.41
C ARG A 150 2.40 13.30 -12.56
N ALA A 151 2.54 13.12 -11.24
CA ALA A 151 2.96 14.17 -10.33
C ALA A 151 4.49 14.36 -10.30
N SER A 152 5.30 13.60 -11.03
CA SER A 152 6.77 13.67 -10.97
C SER A 152 7.30 13.55 -9.53
N ILE A 153 6.68 12.70 -8.72
CA ILE A 153 7.09 12.42 -7.34
C ILE A 153 7.88 11.12 -7.32
N PRO A 154 9.15 11.12 -6.86
CA PRO A 154 9.91 9.91 -6.58
C PRO A 154 9.15 9.00 -5.60
N TYR A 155 9.22 7.69 -5.84
CA TYR A 155 8.55 6.73 -4.98
C TYR A 155 9.31 5.42 -4.81
N LEU A 156 9.02 4.73 -3.70
CA LEU A 156 9.51 3.38 -3.39
C LEU A 156 8.33 2.52 -2.92
N PHE A 157 8.09 1.42 -3.61
CA PHE A 157 7.10 0.42 -3.21
C PHE A 157 7.80 -0.84 -2.73
N PHE A 158 7.29 -1.43 -1.65
CA PHE A 158 7.74 -2.74 -1.16
C PHE A 158 6.57 -3.47 -0.50
N ASN A 159 6.66 -4.80 -0.40
CA ASN A 159 5.70 -5.59 0.37
C ASN A 159 6.16 -5.67 1.83
N ALA A 160 5.25 -5.33 2.75
CA ALA A 160 5.57 -5.25 4.18
C ALA A 160 5.25 -6.54 4.96
N LEU A 161 4.41 -7.42 4.41
CA LEU A 161 3.90 -8.61 5.12
C LEU A 161 4.17 -9.94 4.41
N GLU A 162 4.23 -9.93 3.09
CA GLU A 162 4.29 -11.13 2.26
C GLU A 162 5.44 -11.00 1.26
N SER A 163 6.10 -12.12 0.96
CA SER A 163 7.04 -12.16 -0.15
C SER A 163 6.30 -12.12 -1.49
N LEU A 164 7.00 -11.77 -2.57
CA LEU A 164 6.42 -11.86 -3.91
C LEU A 164 6.03 -13.30 -4.26
N ALA A 165 6.79 -14.29 -3.77
CA ALA A 165 6.46 -15.70 -3.93
C ALA A 165 5.13 -16.06 -3.26
N ASP A 166 4.88 -15.54 -2.05
CA ASP A 166 3.61 -15.76 -1.36
C ASP A 166 2.46 -15.16 -2.19
N ILE A 167 2.60 -13.94 -2.69
CA ILE A 167 1.56 -13.29 -3.53
C ILE A 167 1.31 -14.08 -4.82
N ASP A 168 2.38 -14.61 -5.43
CA ASP A 168 2.29 -15.41 -6.64
C ASP A 168 1.58 -16.75 -6.41
N GLU A 169 1.86 -17.45 -5.31
CA GLU A 169 1.15 -18.69 -4.94
C GLU A 169 -0.36 -18.45 -4.76
N HIS A 170 -0.73 -17.31 -4.17
CA HIS A 170 -2.12 -16.88 -3.99
C HIS A 170 -2.74 -16.22 -5.23
N SER A 171 -2.08 -16.23 -6.40
CA SER A 171 -2.65 -15.66 -7.63
C SER A 171 -3.29 -16.70 -8.56
N GLY A 172 -3.23 -17.99 -8.17
CA GLY A 172 -3.69 -19.10 -8.99
C GLY A 172 -2.75 -19.34 -10.18
N GLY A 173 -2.44 -20.61 -10.46
CA GLY A 173 -1.40 -20.99 -11.42
C GLY A 173 -1.55 -20.48 -12.88
N SER A 174 -2.70 -19.89 -13.25
CA SER A 174 -2.94 -19.31 -14.58
C SER A 174 -2.37 -17.89 -14.76
N LEU A 175 -2.30 -17.08 -13.70
CA LEU A 175 -1.83 -15.69 -13.76
C LEU A 175 -0.41 -15.48 -13.23
N GLN A 176 0.13 -16.51 -12.59
CA GLN A 176 1.43 -16.49 -11.93
C GLN A 176 2.59 -15.94 -12.80
N PRO A 177 2.72 -16.27 -14.11
CA PRO A 177 3.81 -15.72 -14.92
C PRO A 177 3.65 -14.24 -15.28
N TYR A 178 2.42 -13.73 -15.30
CA TYR A 178 2.14 -12.34 -15.66
C TYR A 178 2.18 -11.43 -14.44
N MET A 179 1.69 -11.93 -13.29
CA MET A 179 1.70 -11.22 -12.02
C MET A 179 3.14 -11.03 -11.53
N SER A 180 3.95 -12.10 -11.50
CA SER A 180 5.38 -12.02 -11.19
C SER A 180 6.11 -10.99 -12.05
N GLN A 181 5.90 -10.99 -13.37
CA GLN A 181 6.52 -10.01 -14.27
C GLN A 181 6.12 -8.55 -13.97
N ILE A 182 4.85 -8.31 -13.64
CA ILE A 182 4.37 -6.97 -13.28
C ILE A 182 4.96 -6.57 -11.94
N LEU A 183 4.87 -7.43 -10.93
CA LEU A 183 5.32 -7.12 -9.59
C LEU A 183 6.85 -6.98 -9.54
N ASP A 184 7.62 -7.89 -10.10
CA ASP A 184 9.09 -7.79 -10.14
C ASP A 184 9.56 -6.48 -10.78
N ARG A 185 8.95 -6.10 -11.90
CA ARG A 185 9.29 -4.85 -12.62
C ARG A 185 8.96 -3.59 -11.83
N HIS A 186 8.00 -3.65 -10.91
CA HIS A 186 7.48 -2.48 -10.21
C HIS A 186 7.84 -2.41 -8.72
N PHE A 187 8.24 -3.53 -8.11
CA PHE A 187 8.72 -3.62 -6.73
C PHE A 187 10.25 -3.53 -6.65
N LEU A 188 10.98 -3.89 -7.71
CA LEU A 188 12.44 -3.83 -7.75
C LEU A 188 12.94 -3.11 -9.02
N ALA A 189 13.05 -1.78 -8.94
CA ALA A 189 14.01 -1.07 -9.79
C ALA A 189 14.41 0.31 -9.20
N PRO A 190 15.62 0.46 -8.66
CA PRO A 190 16.33 1.73 -8.75
C PRO A 190 16.81 1.93 -10.20
N GLY A 191 16.36 3.02 -10.82
CA GLY A 191 16.98 3.70 -11.96
C GLY A 191 17.72 2.87 -13.01
N LYS A 192 17.03 2.54 -14.11
CA LYS A 192 17.57 2.73 -15.48
C LYS A 192 16.42 3.14 -16.39
N MET A 193 16.25 4.44 -16.60
CA MET A 193 15.67 4.94 -17.86
C MET A 193 16.70 4.64 -18.97
N GLY A 194 16.70 3.40 -19.45
CA GLY A 194 17.30 3.05 -20.72
C GLY A 194 16.44 3.67 -21.83
N SER A 195 17.10 4.30 -22.80
CA SER A 195 16.52 4.93 -23.99
C SER A 195 15.40 4.09 -24.63
N PRO A 196 14.37 4.71 -25.24
CA PRO A 196 13.23 3.99 -25.82
C PRO A 196 13.71 3.02 -26.90
N SER A 197 13.68 1.73 -26.58
CA SER A 197 13.78 0.67 -27.56
C SER A 197 12.50 0.67 -28.40
N ALA A 198 12.65 0.91 -29.70
CA ALA A 198 11.56 1.01 -30.65
C ALA A 198 10.76 -0.29 -30.73
N TYR A 199 9.52 -0.25 -30.26
CA TYR A 199 8.52 -1.26 -30.57
C TYR A 199 8.31 -1.30 -32.09
N LYS A 200 8.65 -2.43 -32.73
CA LYS A 200 8.25 -2.73 -34.10
C LYS A 200 7.07 -3.72 -34.06
N PRO A 201 5.89 -3.34 -34.56
CA PRO A 201 4.77 -4.28 -34.62
C PRO A 201 5.06 -5.43 -35.60
N PRO A 202 4.40 -6.59 -35.43
CA PRO A 202 4.57 -7.73 -36.30
C PRO A 202 4.11 -7.37 -37.72
N ARG A 203 4.96 -7.72 -38.70
CA ARG A 203 4.61 -7.64 -40.12
C ARG A 203 3.59 -8.75 -40.41
N ARG A 204 2.50 -8.35 -41.06
CA ARG A 204 1.53 -9.27 -41.68
C ARG A 204 2.19 -10.04 -42.81
#